data_AF-A0A8H6X8N1-F1
#
_entry.id   AF-A0A8H6X8N1-F1
#
_cell.length_a   1.000
_cell.length_b   1.000
_cell.length_c   1.000
_cell.angle_alpha   90.00
_cell.angle_beta   90.00
_cell.angle_gamma   90.00
#
_symmetry.space_group_name_H-M   'P 1'
#
loop_
_entity.id
_entity.type
_entity.pdbx_description
1 polymer ?
#
loop_
_entity_poly.entity_id
_entity_poly.type
_entity_poly.pdbx_seq_one_letter_code
_entity_poly.pdbx_strand_id
1 'polypeptide(L)'
;MRLGSILDFEYPVTKPFPVKWRYGLLAFTLLSSVVLVTINVFLVGYDVVSITTADFTSAQKSLLPWASSTTFGCQPHQFQLGDTFRTNISAFSYSIFDVELNDTGTSASLQGGFLYRNEDLSSCDVVQYEIEVKPGDRLITPSAAIKCPPPLGFQAVTSWSIFRCPVIPTIRSSVASLPLHFAEKSLGRAITDGMRNISSEAYWDIYNMSYTTTTQPPEMIYKVLAEGQPTCDPDPPFYCHIPDFSMYNAIGATDLSVRDNNISIQAHVANLVNVVTVLYAAVRLDLGHWTADNLFTNATSFNNSILPFDISQPNLAIGGVSFLESSKAFRSVASSTGMAYVNFTDPPSASDRTAAAAIQIPYICNVMRMKPIGSFIVSVLSATVSMFLAAWGTLLAILSRIARKRPGANTYTPPPESDIITVWDESDTKSAPLLHSR
;
A
#
# COMPACT_ATOMS: atom_id res chain seq x y z
N MET A 1 55.33 -18.21 -31.10
CA MET A 1 55.85 -16.89 -30.68
C MET A 1 56.20 -16.95 -29.20
N ARG A 2 57.47 -16.79 -28.86
CA ARG A 2 57.96 -16.81 -27.46
C ARG A 2 57.87 -15.39 -26.90
N LEU A 3 57.01 -15.21 -25.91
CA LEU A 3 56.80 -13.97 -25.15
C LEU A 3 57.92 -13.82 -24.08
N GLY A 4 59.18 -13.76 -24.51
CA GLY A 4 60.35 -13.92 -23.61
C GLY A 4 61.38 -12.80 -23.63
N SER A 5 61.16 -11.68 -24.32
CA SER A 5 62.24 -10.70 -24.55
C SER A 5 61.74 -9.26 -24.66
N ILE A 6 60.84 -8.83 -23.78
CA ILE A 6 60.52 -7.41 -23.60
C ILE A 6 60.44 -7.18 -22.10
N LEU A 7 61.29 -6.28 -21.59
CA LEU A 7 61.46 -5.80 -20.20
C LEU A 7 62.74 -6.28 -19.47
N ASP A 8 63.92 -6.17 -20.08
CA ASP A 8 65.14 -5.87 -19.31
C ASP A 8 65.22 -4.35 -19.11
N PHE A 9 64.55 -3.87 -18.06
CA PHE A 9 64.78 -2.52 -17.54
C PHE A 9 66.01 -2.57 -16.62
N GLU A 10 67.19 -2.42 -17.19
CA GLU A 10 68.43 -2.28 -16.43
C GLU A 10 68.47 -0.85 -15.84
N TYR A 11 68.04 -0.71 -14.59
CA TYR A 11 68.18 0.55 -13.84
C TYR A 11 69.57 0.56 -13.17
N PRO A 12 70.50 1.45 -13.59
CA PRO A 12 71.87 1.43 -13.12
C PRO A 12 72.04 2.21 -11.81
N VAL A 13 71.29 1.88 -10.75
CA VAL A 13 71.63 2.30 -9.36
C VAL A 13 71.00 1.34 -8.35
N THR A 14 71.70 0.25 -8.01
CA THR A 14 71.30 -0.67 -6.93
C THR A 14 71.96 -0.29 -5.60
N LYS A 15 71.49 0.79 -4.95
CA LYS A 15 71.75 0.90 -3.50
C LYS A 15 70.85 -0.12 -2.79
N PRO A 16 71.38 -1.04 -1.98
CA PRO A 16 70.55 -2.01 -1.27
C PRO A 16 69.59 -1.27 -0.35
N PHE A 17 68.29 -1.46 -0.55
CA PHE A 17 67.29 -0.87 0.33
C PHE A 17 67.50 -1.39 1.76
N PRO A 18 67.52 -0.52 2.78
CA PRO A 18 67.65 -0.94 4.15
C PRO A 18 66.51 -1.90 4.52
N VAL A 19 66.86 -3.04 5.12
CA VAL A 19 65.97 -4.18 5.43
C VAL A 19 64.66 -3.76 6.10
N LYS A 20 64.68 -2.71 6.91
CA LYS A 20 63.50 -2.14 7.58
C LYS A 20 62.38 -1.69 6.63
N TRP A 21 62.71 -1.27 5.40
CA TRP A 21 61.71 -0.86 4.41
C TRP A 21 60.96 -2.03 3.77
N ARG A 22 61.56 -3.22 3.68
CA ARG A 22 60.89 -4.41 3.12
C ARG A 22 59.71 -4.84 3.99
N TYR A 23 59.92 -4.91 5.30
CA TYR A 23 58.86 -5.26 6.25
C TYR A 23 57.79 -4.18 6.35
N GLY A 24 58.18 -2.90 6.26
CA GLY A 24 57.22 -1.79 6.25
C GLY A 24 56.26 -1.83 5.06
N LEU A 25 56.77 -2.11 3.85
CA LEU A 25 55.92 -2.23 2.66
C LEU A 25 55.01 -3.46 2.73
N LEU A 26 55.51 -4.60 3.21
CA LEU A 26 54.69 -5.81 3.37
C LEU A 26 53.58 -5.61 4.42
N ALA A 27 53.89 -4.99 5.55
CA ALA A 27 52.89 -4.65 6.55
C ALA A 27 51.85 -3.66 6.00
N PHE A 28 52.27 -2.65 5.23
CA PHE A 28 51.38 -1.71 4.58
C PHE A 28 50.43 -2.40 3.58
N THR A 29 50.94 -3.31 2.75
CA THR A 29 50.09 -4.02 1.77
C THR A 29 49.06 -4.91 2.45
N LEU A 30 49.47 -5.65 3.48
CA LEU A 30 48.58 -6.58 4.20
C LEU A 30 47.50 -5.81 4.99
N LEU A 31 47.90 -4.76 5.72
CA LEU A 31 46.97 -3.92 6.48
C LEU A 31 46.02 -3.16 5.56
N SER A 32 46.54 -2.54 4.50
CA SER A 32 45.72 -1.82 3.52
C SER A 32 44.74 -2.77 2.82
N SER A 33 45.15 -4.01 2.51
CA SER A 33 44.27 -4.99 1.88
C SER A 33 43.10 -5.36 2.79
N VAL A 34 43.35 -5.69 4.07
CA VAL A 34 42.29 -6.03 5.02
C VAL A 34 41.30 -4.87 5.18
N VAL A 35 41.81 -3.65 5.40
CA VAL A 35 40.97 -2.46 5.57
C VAL A 35 40.14 -2.17 4.31
N LEU A 36 40.74 -2.24 3.12
CA LEU A 36 40.03 -2.01 1.86
C LEU A 36 38.99 -3.09 1.58
N VAL A 37 39.27 -4.37 1.88
CA VAL A 37 38.28 -5.45 1.75
C VAL A 37 37.09 -5.15 2.66
N THR A 38 37.32 -4.83 3.94
CA THR A 38 36.23 -4.51 4.87
C THR A 38 35.40 -3.33 4.37
N ILE A 39 36.04 -2.24 3.94
CA ILE A 39 35.34 -1.06 3.39
C ILE A 39 34.54 -1.43 2.13
N ASN A 40 35.13 -2.17 1.21
CA ASN A 40 34.47 -2.53 -0.05
C ASN A 40 33.32 -3.53 0.15
N VAL A 41 33.36 -4.40 1.15
CA VAL A 41 32.20 -5.23 1.52
C VAL A 41 30.98 -4.35 1.83
N PHE A 42 31.18 -3.25 2.57
CA PHE A 42 30.10 -2.31 2.87
C PHE A 42 29.70 -1.44 1.68
N LEU A 43 30.65 -0.99 0.86
CA LEU A 43 30.36 -0.08 -0.27
C LEU A 43 29.77 -0.77 -1.50
N VAL A 44 30.27 -1.96 -1.87
CA VAL A 44 29.92 -2.62 -3.15
C VAL A 44 29.33 -4.02 -2.98
N GLY A 45 29.32 -4.57 -1.76
CA GLY A 45 28.80 -5.90 -1.47
C GLY A 45 27.27 -5.99 -1.45
N TYR A 46 26.59 -4.86 -1.36
CA TYR A 46 25.13 -4.78 -1.37
C TYR A 46 24.64 -4.25 -2.71
N ASP A 47 23.48 -4.73 -3.12
CA ASP A 47 22.73 -4.21 -4.26
C ASP A 47 21.38 -3.68 -3.79
N VAL A 48 20.87 -2.67 -4.49
CA VAL A 48 19.56 -2.08 -4.19
C VAL A 48 18.53 -2.81 -5.02
N VAL A 49 17.68 -3.61 -4.37
CA VAL A 49 16.62 -4.36 -5.02
C VAL A 49 15.29 -3.73 -4.69
N SER A 50 14.48 -3.44 -5.71
CA SER A 50 13.09 -3.06 -5.53
C SER A 50 12.25 -4.30 -5.22
N ILE A 51 11.58 -4.30 -4.08
CA ILE A 51 10.61 -5.32 -3.68
C ILE A 51 9.23 -4.68 -3.59
N THR A 52 8.19 -5.43 -3.95
CA THR A 52 6.81 -5.03 -3.69
C THR A 52 6.37 -5.59 -2.34
N THR A 53 5.85 -4.74 -1.47
CA THR A 53 5.34 -5.14 -0.14
C THR A 53 4.06 -4.37 0.20
N ALA A 54 3.15 -4.98 0.95
CA ALA A 54 1.95 -4.32 1.46
C ALA A 54 2.24 -3.45 2.69
N ASP A 55 3.38 -3.66 3.35
CA ASP A 55 3.79 -2.90 4.53
C ASP A 55 4.87 -1.88 4.14
N PHE A 56 4.51 -0.60 4.27
CA PHE A 56 5.40 0.54 4.00
C PHE A 56 6.57 0.63 5.00
N THR A 57 6.42 0.10 6.21
CA THR A 57 7.44 0.18 7.27
C THR A 57 8.48 -0.93 7.18
N SER A 58 8.18 -2.01 6.46
CA SER A 58 9.06 -3.19 6.33
C SER A 58 10.46 -2.87 5.78
N ALA A 59 10.60 -1.86 4.92
CA ALA A 59 11.89 -1.49 4.34
C ALA A 59 12.74 -0.56 5.21
N GLN A 60 12.20 -0.02 6.30
CA GLN A 60 12.85 1.05 7.07
C GLN A 60 13.91 0.53 8.08
N LYS A 61 13.98 -0.79 8.31
CA LYS A 61 15.04 -1.39 9.14
C LYS A 61 16.37 -1.45 8.36
N SER A 62 16.97 -0.29 8.11
CA SER A 62 18.34 -0.22 7.62
C SER A 62 19.30 -0.71 8.70
N LEU A 63 20.09 -1.73 8.37
CA LEU A 63 21.13 -2.25 9.25
C LEU A 63 22.35 -1.31 9.34
N LEU A 64 22.42 -0.31 8.46
CA LEU A 64 23.56 0.62 8.36
C LEU A 64 23.17 1.97 8.95
N PRO A 65 23.81 2.41 10.06
CA PRO A 65 23.47 3.65 10.76
C PRO A 65 23.77 4.93 9.96
N TRP A 66 24.52 4.83 8.86
CA TRP A 66 24.94 5.95 8.02
C TRP A 66 24.12 6.08 6.73
N ALA A 67 23.28 5.09 6.40
CA ALA A 67 22.40 5.17 5.23
C ALA A 67 21.22 6.09 5.59
N SER A 68 21.25 7.32 5.09
CA SER A 68 20.15 8.27 5.30
C SER A 68 18.84 7.70 4.75
N SER A 69 17.75 7.90 5.50
CA SER A 69 16.40 7.39 5.17
C SER A 69 15.81 7.94 3.86
N THR A 70 16.48 8.87 3.20
CA THR A 70 16.02 9.53 1.97
C THR A 70 16.25 8.70 0.71
N THR A 71 17.24 7.80 0.69
CA THR A 71 17.56 6.95 -0.47
C THR A 71 17.06 5.51 -0.34
N PHE A 72 16.82 5.06 0.90
CA PHE A 72 16.36 3.70 1.20
C PHE A 72 15.03 3.77 1.93
N GLY A 73 14.00 3.21 1.30
CA GLY A 73 12.63 3.26 1.81
C GLY A 73 11.61 2.83 0.78
N CYS A 74 10.36 2.80 1.23
CA CYS A 74 9.20 2.60 0.38
C CYS A 74 8.79 3.91 -0.30
N GLN A 75 8.48 3.84 -1.58
CA GLN A 75 7.89 4.96 -2.30
C GLN A 75 6.41 5.10 -1.89
N PRO A 76 5.94 6.30 -1.50
CA PRO A 76 4.52 6.52 -1.24
C PRO A 76 3.73 6.23 -2.52
N HIS A 77 2.52 5.71 -2.36
CA HIS A 77 1.61 5.53 -3.48
C HIS A 77 0.87 6.83 -3.74
N GLN A 78 0.79 7.25 -5.00
CA GLN A 78 0.03 8.43 -5.39
C GLN A 78 -1.36 8.00 -5.84
N PHE A 79 -2.38 8.38 -5.08
CA PHE A 79 -3.78 8.23 -5.50
C PHE A 79 -4.22 9.44 -6.32
N GLN A 80 -5.05 9.20 -7.33
CA GLN A 80 -5.69 10.21 -8.16
C GLN A 80 -7.21 10.18 -7.97
N LEU A 81 -7.88 11.25 -8.41
CA LEU A 81 -9.35 11.29 -8.46
C LEU A 81 -9.89 10.16 -9.35
N GLY A 82 -10.88 9.43 -8.84
CA GLY A 82 -11.45 8.26 -9.50
C GLY A 82 -10.73 6.95 -9.19
N ASP A 83 -9.57 6.98 -8.53
CA ASP A 83 -8.92 5.75 -8.08
C ASP A 83 -9.78 5.05 -7.04
N THR A 84 -9.71 3.71 -7.05
CA THR A 84 -10.41 2.87 -6.09
C THR A 84 -9.42 2.16 -5.18
N PHE A 85 -9.81 1.97 -3.93
CA PHE A 85 -8.97 1.28 -2.95
C PHE A 85 -9.79 0.39 -2.02
N ARG A 86 -9.08 -0.49 -1.32
CA ARG A 86 -9.59 -1.37 -0.28
C ARG A 86 -8.72 -1.24 0.97
N THR A 87 -9.29 -1.44 2.14
CA THR A 87 -8.56 -1.52 3.40
C THR A 87 -8.05 -2.95 3.65
N ASN A 88 -7.10 -3.10 4.59
CA ASN A 88 -6.65 -4.41 5.08
C ASN A 88 -7.74 -5.24 5.79
N ILE A 89 -8.84 -4.60 6.19
CA ILE A 89 -10.03 -5.25 6.77
C ILE A 89 -11.02 -5.69 5.66
N SER A 90 -10.92 -5.08 4.47
CA SER A 90 -12.06 -4.55 3.71
C SER A 90 -13.23 -5.50 3.46
N ALA A 91 -14.43 -5.08 3.83
CA ALA A 91 -15.69 -5.52 3.24
C ALA A 91 -16.07 -4.71 1.98
N PHE A 92 -15.56 -3.48 1.88
CA PHE A 92 -15.98 -2.49 0.88
C PHE A 92 -14.86 -2.10 -0.09
N SER A 93 -15.27 -1.50 -1.21
CA SER A 93 -14.37 -0.80 -2.13
C SER A 93 -14.72 0.68 -2.09
N TYR A 94 -13.72 1.53 -1.92
CA TYR A 94 -13.88 2.98 -1.88
C TYR A 94 -13.41 3.57 -3.20
N SER A 95 -14.10 4.59 -3.70
CA SER A 95 -13.70 5.38 -4.86
C SER A 95 -13.44 6.81 -4.41
N ILE A 96 -12.25 7.33 -4.67
CA ILE A 96 -11.88 8.69 -4.32
C ILE A 96 -12.58 9.63 -5.30
N PHE A 97 -13.32 10.62 -4.78
CA PHE A 97 -14.04 11.59 -5.61
C PHE A 97 -13.64 13.03 -5.34
N ASP A 98 -12.95 13.31 -4.23
CA ASP A 98 -12.45 14.64 -3.90
C ASP A 98 -11.14 14.55 -3.09
N VAL A 99 -10.28 15.57 -3.22
CA VAL A 99 -9.00 15.69 -2.50
C VAL A 99 -8.89 17.12 -1.97
N GLU A 100 -9.00 17.28 -0.66
CA GLU A 100 -8.95 18.55 0.04
C GLU A 100 -7.56 18.74 0.65
N LEU A 101 -6.75 19.62 0.07
CA LEU A 101 -5.50 20.03 0.67
C LEU A 101 -5.76 21.07 1.75
N ASN A 102 -5.15 20.83 2.90
CA ASN A 102 -5.13 21.76 4.02
C ASN A 102 -4.17 22.92 3.74
N ASP A 103 -4.42 23.69 2.68
CA ASP A 103 -3.65 24.90 2.45
C ASP A 103 -4.24 25.99 3.34
N THR A 104 -3.50 26.35 4.38
CA THR A 104 -3.84 27.38 5.38
C THR A 104 -4.06 28.79 4.80
N GLY A 105 -4.10 28.95 3.48
CA GLY A 105 -4.46 30.17 2.77
C GLY A 105 -5.76 29.99 2.00
N THR A 106 -6.56 31.05 1.97
CA THR A 106 -7.92 31.29 1.41
C THR A 106 -8.26 30.77 0.00
N SER A 107 -7.51 29.85 -0.60
CA SER A 107 -7.80 29.28 -1.91
C SER A 107 -7.43 27.80 -1.88
N ALA A 108 -8.45 26.94 -1.70
CA ALA A 108 -8.31 25.50 -1.82
C ALA A 108 -7.73 25.17 -3.21
N SER A 109 -6.45 24.83 -3.27
CA SER A 109 -5.82 24.36 -4.49
C SER A 109 -6.31 22.93 -4.74
N LEU A 110 -7.20 22.76 -5.70
CA LEU A 110 -7.61 21.44 -6.19
C LEU A 110 -6.39 20.72 -6.77
N GLN A 111 -5.85 19.76 -6.03
CA GLN A 111 -4.81 18.86 -6.54
C GLN A 111 -5.48 17.57 -7.00
N GLY A 112 -5.08 17.05 -8.17
CA GLY A 112 -5.67 15.83 -8.73
C GLY A 112 -5.32 14.53 -8.00
N GLY A 113 -4.68 14.59 -6.83
CA GLY A 113 -4.22 13.41 -6.10
C GLY A 113 -3.44 13.70 -4.81
N PHE A 114 -3.21 12.67 -4.00
CA PHE A 114 -2.47 12.71 -2.74
C PHE A 114 -1.48 11.54 -2.60
N LEU A 115 -0.49 11.68 -1.72
CA LEU A 115 0.51 10.65 -1.44
C LEU A 115 0.14 9.89 -0.17
N TYR A 116 0.05 8.56 -0.25
CA TYR A 116 -0.29 7.68 0.87
C TYR A 116 0.90 6.83 1.31
N ARG A 117 1.08 6.70 2.64
CA ARG A 117 2.25 6.07 3.29
C ARG A 117 1.86 5.02 4.33
N ASN A 118 0.81 4.24 4.06
CA ASN A 118 0.27 3.26 5.01
C ASN A 118 -0.15 3.91 6.34
N GLU A 119 -0.71 5.12 6.25
CA GLU A 119 -1.22 5.87 7.40
C GLU A 119 -2.57 5.29 7.85
N ASP A 120 -2.83 5.33 9.15
CA ASP A 120 -4.08 4.83 9.72
C ASP A 120 -5.29 5.62 9.21
N LEU A 121 -6.35 4.92 8.84
CA LEU A 121 -7.62 5.49 8.39
C LEU A 121 -8.59 5.76 9.55
N SER A 122 -8.19 5.52 10.80
CA SER A 122 -9.03 5.74 11.98
C SER A 122 -9.52 7.18 12.18
N SER A 123 -8.91 8.16 11.53
CA SER A 123 -9.39 9.55 11.53
C SER A 123 -10.47 9.83 10.48
N CYS A 124 -10.68 8.93 9.53
CA CYS A 124 -11.71 9.05 8.52
C CYS A 124 -13.08 8.67 9.12
N ASP A 125 -14.11 9.45 8.81
CA ASP A 125 -15.48 9.14 9.24
C ASP A 125 -16.48 9.37 8.10
N VAL A 126 -17.66 8.78 8.25
CA VAL A 126 -18.76 8.94 7.31
C VAL A 126 -19.36 10.34 7.49
N VAL A 127 -19.45 11.11 6.41
CA VAL A 127 -20.01 12.48 6.42
C VAL A 127 -21.39 12.56 5.79
N GLN A 128 -21.72 11.61 4.93
CA GLN A 128 -22.99 11.58 4.21
C GLN A 128 -23.31 10.15 3.85
N TYR A 129 -24.59 9.83 3.84
CA TYR A 129 -25.10 8.57 3.33
C TYR A 129 -26.23 8.84 2.36
N GLU A 130 -26.35 7.95 1.38
CA GLU A 130 -27.39 7.97 0.37
C GLU A 130 -27.91 6.55 0.20
N ILE A 131 -29.19 6.41 -0.10
CA ILE A 131 -29.79 5.12 -0.46
C ILE A 131 -30.64 5.30 -1.71
N GLU A 132 -30.25 4.56 -2.75
CA GLU A 132 -31.00 4.47 -3.98
C GLU A 132 -31.81 3.18 -3.98
N VAL A 133 -33.13 3.30 -4.11
CA VAL A 133 -34.02 2.15 -4.30
C VAL A 133 -34.62 2.21 -5.70
N LYS A 134 -34.50 1.13 -6.45
CA LYS A 134 -35.18 0.94 -7.74
C LYS A 134 -36.15 -0.23 -7.63
N PRO A 135 -37.43 0.01 -7.29
CA PRO A 135 -38.40 -1.07 -7.10
C PRO A 135 -38.57 -1.95 -8.35
N GLY A 136 -38.56 -1.35 -9.55
CA GLY A 136 -38.66 -2.08 -10.82
C GLY A 136 -37.51 -3.05 -11.07
N ASP A 137 -36.28 -2.62 -10.75
CA ASP A 137 -35.07 -3.44 -10.87
C ASP A 137 -34.85 -4.36 -9.66
N ARG A 138 -35.69 -4.21 -8.62
CA ARG A 138 -35.53 -4.84 -7.32
C ARG A 138 -34.12 -4.67 -6.76
N LEU A 139 -33.64 -3.44 -6.80
CA LEU A 139 -32.29 -3.08 -6.40
C LEU A 139 -32.34 -2.06 -5.26
N ILE A 140 -31.57 -2.32 -4.21
CA ILE A 140 -31.28 -1.35 -3.15
C ILE A 140 -29.77 -1.13 -3.16
N THR A 141 -29.36 0.13 -3.29
CA THR A 141 -27.97 0.54 -3.31
C THR A 141 -27.75 1.63 -2.26
N PRO A 142 -27.50 1.26 -0.99
CA PRO A 142 -26.97 2.21 -0.03
C PRO A 142 -25.51 2.56 -0.35
N SER A 143 -25.17 3.83 -0.22
CA SER A 143 -23.84 4.40 -0.37
C SER A 143 -23.51 5.30 0.81
N ALA A 144 -22.21 5.43 1.09
CA ALA A 144 -21.69 6.28 2.14
C ALA A 144 -20.47 7.02 1.62
N ALA A 145 -20.47 8.34 1.80
CA ALA A 145 -19.31 9.19 1.56
C ALA A 145 -18.56 9.38 2.88
N ILE A 146 -17.25 9.19 2.81
CA ILE A 146 -16.32 9.32 3.92
C ILE A 146 -15.42 10.53 3.67
N LYS A 147 -15.08 11.23 4.75
CA LYS A 147 -14.11 12.32 4.74
C LYS A 147 -12.95 11.95 5.64
N CYS A 148 -11.75 11.98 5.07
CA CYS A 148 -10.50 11.81 5.78
C CYS A 148 -9.90 13.20 6.01
N PRO A 149 -9.87 13.68 7.27
CA PRO A 149 -9.26 14.97 7.57
C PRO A 149 -7.75 14.94 7.29
N PRO A 150 -7.10 16.11 7.25
CA PRO A 150 -5.65 16.22 7.19
C PRO A 150 -4.96 15.37 8.28
N PRO A 151 -3.83 14.71 7.97
CA PRO A 151 -2.96 14.94 6.83
C PRO A 151 -3.38 14.24 5.52
N LEU A 152 -4.34 13.31 5.56
CA LEU A 152 -4.77 12.55 4.38
C LEU A 152 -5.54 13.41 3.38
N GLY A 153 -6.50 14.21 3.86
CA GLY A 153 -7.16 15.26 3.07
C GLY A 153 -7.88 14.75 1.81
N PHE A 154 -8.74 13.74 1.94
CA PHE A 154 -9.52 13.25 0.79
C PHE A 154 -10.93 12.83 1.18
N GLN A 155 -11.80 12.73 0.18
CA GLN A 155 -13.12 12.14 0.31
C GLN A 155 -13.26 10.95 -0.64
N ALA A 156 -13.92 9.92 -0.16
CA ALA A 156 -14.19 8.72 -0.94
C ALA A 156 -15.61 8.24 -0.72
N VAL A 157 -16.17 7.56 -1.70
CA VAL A 157 -17.52 6.98 -1.62
C VAL A 157 -17.41 5.48 -1.72
N THR A 158 -18.23 4.79 -0.93
CA THR A 158 -18.47 3.37 -1.12
C THR A 158 -19.95 3.11 -1.33
N SER A 159 -20.26 2.02 -2.00
CA SER A 159 -21.62 1.59 -2.26
C SER A 159 -21.71 0.08 -2.10
N TRP A 160 -22.81 -0.37 -1.52
CA TRP A 160 -23.16 -1.78 -1.46
C TRP A 160 -24.49 -1.95 -2.14
N SER A 161 -24.64 -2.97 -2.99
CA SER A 161 -25.89 -3.20 -3.70
C SER A 161 -26.40 -4.61 -3.43
N ILE A 162 -27.71 -4.70 -3.20
CA ILE A 162 -28.43 -5.96 -3.06
C ILE A 162 -29.48 -6.09 -4.14
N PHE A 163 -29.40 -7.20 -4.85
CA PHE A 163 -30.38 -7.65 -5.81
C PHE A 163 -30.70 -9.11 -5.47
N ARG A 164 -31.98 -9.42 -5.20
CA ARG A 164 -32.44 -10.79 -4.94
C ARG A 164 -33.41 -11.26 -6.01
N CYS A 165 -32.92 -11.71 -7.15
CA CYS A 165 -33.73 -12.48 -8.09
C CYS A 165 -33.44 -13.98 -7.97
N PRO A 166 -34.27 -14.76 -7.25
CA PRO A 166 -34.35 -16.20 -7.45
C PRO A 166 -35.42 -16.50 -8.51
N VAL A 167 -35.23 -16.05 -9.75
CA VAL A 167 -36.28 -16.23 -10.79
C VAL A 167 -36.24 -17.63 -11.42
N ILE A 168 -35.22 -18.47 -11.13
CA ILE A 168 -35.16 -19.83 -11.66
C ILE A 168 -34.81 -20.84 -10.55
N PRO A 169 -35.71 -21.78 -10.20
CA PRO A 169 -35.51 -22.75 -9.12
C PRO A 169 -34.49 -23.88 -9.40
N THR A 170 -33.82 -23.92 -10.55
CA THR A 170 -33.20 -25.17 -11.03
C THR A 170 -31.71 -25.35 -10.80
N ILE A 171 -30.99 -24.42 -10.15
CA ILE A 171 -29.60 -24.67 -9.76
C ILE A 171 -29.39 -24.08 -8.36
N ARG A 172 -28.87 -24.91 -7.44
CA ARG A 172 -28.57 -24.60 -6.04
C ARG A 172 -28.29 -23.11 -5.82
N SER A 173 -29.12 -22.51 -4.96
CA SER A 173 -29.07 -21.14 -4.46
C SER A 173 -27.65 -20.56 -4.28
N SER A 174 -27.07 -20.02 -5.36
CA SER A 174 -26.00 -19.05 -5.29
C SER A 174 -26.67 -17.68 -5.31
N VAL A 175 -26.77 -17.06 -4.14
CA VAL A 175 -27.06 -15.63 -4.07
C VAL A 175 -25.84 -14.93 -4.64
N ALA A 176 -25.94 -14.61 -5.94
CA ALA A 176 -24.90 -13.97 -6.73
C ALA A 176 -24.86 -12.47 -6.45
N SER A 177 -24.48 -12.09 -5.23
CA SER A 177 -23.44 -11.08 -5.07
C SER A 177 -22.15 -11.89 -5.00
N LEU A 178 -21.18 -11.63 -5.89
CA LEU A 178 -19.90 -12.34 -5.99
C LEU A 178 -19.46 -12.93 -4.64
N PRO A 179 -19.10 -14.23 -4.54
CA PRO A 179 -18.52 -14.75 -3.31
C PRO A 179 -17.22 -14.01 -3.06
N LEU A 180 -17.29 -12.92 -2.30
CA LEU A 180 -16.15 -12.38 -1.60
C LEU A 180 -15.76 -13.53 -0.66
N HIS A 181 -14.75 -14.29 -1.08
CA HIS A 181 -14.17 -15.37 -0.31
C HIS A 181 -13.40 -14.75 0.87
N PHE A 182 -14.16 -14.23 1.81
CA PHE A 182 -13.65 -13.87 3.11
C PHE A 182 -13.28 -15.14 3.86
N ALA A 183 -12.16 -15.09 4.58
CA ALA A 183 -11.80 -16.17 5.49
C ALA A 183 -12.96 -16.45 6.46
N GLU A 184 -13.12 -17.70 6.86
CA GLU A 184 -14.06 -18.04 7.92
C GLU A 184 -13.71 -17.22 9.17
N LYS A 185 -14.73 -16.64 9.81
CA LYS A 185 -14.56 -15.76 10.99
C LYS A 185 -13.78 -14.46 10.72
N SER A 186 -13.78 -13.95 9.49
CA SER A 186 -13.25 -12.60 9.24
C SER A 186 -14.28 -11.50 9.49
N LEU A 187 -13.79 -10.31 9.85
CA LEU A 187 -14.63 -9.12 10.05
C LEU A 187 -15.37 -8.73 8.77
N GLY A 188 -14.71 -8.78 7.63
CA GLY A 188 -15.33 -8.50 6.33
C GLY A 188 -16.54 -9.40 6.05
N ARG A 189 -16.46 -10.69 6.41
CA ARG A 189 -17.61 -11.61 6.30
C ARG A 189 -18.75 -11.17 7.21
N ALA A 190 -18.45 -10.88 8.47
CA ALA A 190 -19.45 -10.47 9.45
C ALA A 190 -20.17 -9.17 9.03
N ILE A 191 -19.42 -8.20 8.48
CA ILE A 191 -19.97 -6.99 7.86
C ILE A 191 -20.94 -7.34 6.73
N THR A 192 -20.51 -8.17 5.78
CA THR A 192 -21.37 -8.52 4.65
C THR A 192 -22.61 -9.33 5.04
N ASP A 193 -22.50 -10.23 6.02
CA ASP A 193 -23.63 -10.99 6.55
C ASP A 193 -24.62 -10.05 7.27
N GLY A 194 -24.14 -9.09 8.06
CA GLY A 194 -24.97 -8.08 8.72
C GLY A 194 -25.73 -7.20 7.72
N MET A 195 -25.00 -6.62 6.76
CA MET A 195 -25.57 -5.84 5.66
C MET A 195 -26.64 -6.63 4.89
N ARG A 196 -26.34 -7.91 4.58
CA ARG A 196 -27.23 -8.78 3.81
C ARG A 196 -28.51 -9.16 4.54
N ASN A 197 -28.45 -9.40 5.85
CA ASN A 197 -29.63 -9.74 6.65
C ASN A 197 -30.52 -8.52 6.84
N ILE A 198 -29.97 -7.37 7.22
CA ILE A 198 -30.78 -6.17 7.46
C ILE A 198 -31.35 -5.61 6.15
N SER A 199 -30.57 -5.58 5.07
CA SER A 199 -31.09 -5.12 3.77
C SER A 199 -32.12 -6.06 3.15
N SER A 200 -32.21 -7.31 3.61
CA SER A 200 -33.27 -8.21 3.17
C SER A 200 -34.65 -7.81 3.69
N GLU A 201 -34.70 -7.04 4.78
CA GLU A 201 -35.93 -6.52 5.34
C GLU A 201 -36.45 -5.35 4.52
N ALA A 202 -35.58 -4.40 4.16
CA ALA A 202 -35.93 -3.32 3.22
C ALA A 202 -36.30 -3.87 1.83
N TYR A 203 -35.68 -4.98 1.42
CA TYR A 203 -36.03 -5.67 0.18
C TYR A 203 -37.46 -6.22 0.19
N TRP A 204 -38.01 -6.54 1.38
CA TRP A 204 -39.38 -7.00 1.51
C TRP A 204 -40.40 -5.97 1.04
N ASP A 205 -40.16 -4.69 1.33
CA ASP A 205 -41.03 -3.59 0.89
C ASP A 205 -41.08 -3.47 -0.64
N ILE A 206 -39.96 -3.78 -1.31
CA ILE A 206 -39.91 -3.84 -2.78
C ILE A 206 -40.76 -5.02 -3.27
N TYR A 207 -40.59 -6.18 -2.66
CA TYR A 207 -41.28 -7.40 -3.05
C TYR A 207 -42.80 -7.25 -2.93
N ASN A 208 -43.28 -6.62 -1.86
CA ASN A 208 -44.69 -6.35 -1.62
C ASN A 208 -45.23 -5.15 -2.40
N MET A 209 -44.44 -4.57 -3.31
CA MET A 209 -44.82 -3.39 -4.10
C MET A 209 -45.29 -2.23 -3.21
N SER A 210 -44.68 -2.06 -2.03
CA SER A 210 -45.07 -1.04 -1.05
C SER A 210 -44.58 0.37 -1.42
N TYR A 211 -43.74 0.48 -2.45
CA TYR A 211 -43.30 1.75 -3.02
C TYR A 211 -44.35 2.33 -3.95
N THR A 212 -45.44 2.81 -3.35
CA THR A 212 -46.53 3.51 -4.02
C THR A 212 -46.77 4.89 -3.43
N THR A 213 -47.34 5.78 -4.23
CA THR A 213 -47.81 7.06 -3.73
C THR A 213 -49.07 6.91 -2.88
N THR A 214 -49.28 7.85 -1.95
CA THR A 214 -50.54 7.94 -1.18
C THR A 214 -51.67 8.61 -1.96
N THR A 215 -51.43 9.02 -3.21
CA THR A 215 -52.45 9.60 -4.08
C THR A 215 -53.52 8.57 -4.45
N GLN A 216 -54.71 9.03 -4.82
CA GLN A 216 -55.74 8.18 -5.41
C GLN A 216 -55.90 8.54 -6.89
N PRO A 217 -55.61 7.62 -7.84
CA PRO A 217 -55.09 6.26 -7.62
C PRO A 217 -53.62 6.23 -7.14
N PRO A 218 -53.20 5.16 -6.44
CA PRO A 218 -51.80 4.99 -6.05
C PRO A 218 -50.96 4.75 -7.29
N GLU A 219 -49.88 5.51 -7.43
CA GLU A 219 -48.91 5.36 -8.52
C GLU A 219 -47.70 4.57 -8.01
N MET A 220 -47.16 3.70 -8.86
CA MET A 220 -45.90 3.00 -8.56
C MET A 220 -44.72 3.97 -8.67
N ILE A 221 -43.71 3.75 -7.83
CA ILE A 221 -42.46 4.51 -7.85
C ILE A 221 -41.39 3.76 -8.65
N TYR A 222 -40.70 4.48 -9.54
CA TYR A 222 -39.59 3.96 -10.35
C TYR A 222 -38.26 3.99 -9.58
N LYS A 223 -37.97 5.10 -8.91
CA LYS A 223 -36.74 5.30 -8.14
C LYS A 223 -37.05 6.11 -6.88
N VAL A 224 -36.48 5.70 -5.76
CA VAL A 224 -36.40 6.51 -4.53
C VAL A 224 -34.94 6.83 -4.30
N LEU A 225 -34.69 8.08 -3.95
CA LEU A 225 -33.39 8.58 -3.52
C LEU A 225 -33.57 9.20 -2.15
N ALA A 226 -32.89 8.66 -1.15
CA ALA A 226 -32.87 9.26 0.18
C ALA A 226 -31.44 9.58 0.61
N GLU A 227 -31.24 10.72 1.23
CA GLU A 227 -29.95 11.24 1.64
C GLU A 227 -30.05 11.74 3.09
N GLY A 228 -28.97 11.57 3.84
CA GLY A 228 -28.82 12.17 5.15
C GLY A 228 -27.37 12.32 5.56
N GLN A 229 -27.19 12.95 6.71
CA GLN A 229 -25.88 13.18 7.31
C GLN A 229 -25.92 12.69 8.76
N PRO A 230 -24.90 11.96 9.23
CA PRO A 230 -24.81 11.58 10.62
C PRO A 230 -24.64 12.82 11.50
N THR A 231 -25.30 12.83 12.64
CA THR A 231 -25.10 13.85 13.68
C THR A 231 -24.26 13.26 14.78
N CYS A 232 -23.01 13.71 14.88
CA CYS A 232 -22.07 13.26 15.91
C CYS A 232 -21.92 14.33 16.98
N ASP A 233 -21.92 13.91 18.25
CA ASP A 233 -21.61 14.80 19.36
C ASP A 233 -20.11 15.19 19.31
N PRO A 234 -19.78 16.48 19.47
CA PRO A 234 -18.39 16.95 19.43
C PRO A 234 -17.61 16.57 20.70
N ASP A 235 -18.30 16.24 21.78
CA ASP A 235 -17.72 15.94 23.09
C ASP A 235 -17.74 14.43 23.38
N PRO A 236 -16.70 13.89 24.05
CA PRO A 236 -16.67 12.49 24.44
C PRO A 236 -17.78 12.17 25.48
N PRO A 237 -18.44 11.00 25.38
CA PRO A 237 -18.20 9.94 24.42
C PRO A 237 -18.76 10.30 23.03
N PHE A 238 -17.91 10.22 21.99
CA PHE A 238 -18.27 10.53 20.61
C PHE A 238 -19.37 9.57 20.14
N TYR A 239 -20.62 9.95 20.35
CA TYR A 239 -21.79 9.22 19.92
C TYR A 239 -22.29 9.82 18.63
N CYS A 240 -22.52 8.97 17.64
CA CYS A 240 -23.08 9.41 16.37
C CYS A 240 -24.47 8.80 16.20
N HIS A 241 -25.45 9.66 16.02
CA HIS A 241 -26.81 9.28 15.70
C HIS A 241 -27.03 9.42 14.20
N ILE A 242 -27.79 8.49 13.62
CA ILE A 242 -28.24 8.53 12.23
C ILE A 242 -29.65 9.10 12.25
N PRO A 243 -29.84 10.40 11.95
CA PRO A 243 -31.16 10.99 11.93
C PRO A 243 -31.99 10.43 10.76
N ASP A 244 -33.27 10.76 10.77
CA ASP A 244 -34.13 10.60 9.59
C ASP A 244 -33.51 11.29 8.36
N PHE A 245 -33.87 10.82 7.17
CA PHE A 245 -33.37 11.36 5.91
C PHE A 245 -33.66 12.86 5.79
N SER A 246 -32.64 13.66 5.51
CA SER A 246 -32.80 15.10 5.22
C SER A 246 -33.41 15.34 3.84
N MET A 247 -33.22 14.39 2.92
CA MET A 247 -33.84 14.38 1.60
C MET A 247 -34.37 12.98 1.28
N TYR A 248 -35.54 12.91 0.68
CA TYR A 248 -36.27 11.73 0.30
C TYR A 248 -37.12 12.08 -0.92
N ASN A 249 -36.54 11.85 -2.09
CA ASN A 249 -37.17 12.16 -3.37
C ASN A 249 -37.55 10.86 -4.06
N ALA A 250 -38.64 10.90 -4.82
CA ALA A 250 -39.05 9.76 -5.64
C ALA A 250 -39.43 10.16 -7.05
N ILE A 251 -39.26 9.22 -7.97
CA ILE A 251 -39.60 9.39 -9.38
C ILE A 251 -40.79 8.47 -9.67
N GLY A 252 -41.91 9.04 -10.13
CA GLY A 252 -43.10 8.29 -10.54
C GLY A 252 -42.79 7.34 -11.70
N ALA A 253 -43.36 6.14 -11.69
CA ALA A 253 -43.13 5.16 -12.75
C ALA A 253 -43.88 5.47 -14.05
N THR A 254 -44.97 6.24 -13.99
CA THR A 254 -45.79 6.53 -15.17
C THR A 254 -45.42 7.86 -15.83
N ASP A 255 -45.18 8.90 -15.02
CA ASP A 255 -44.95 10.26 -15.50
C ASP A 255 -43.49 10.72 -15.41
N LEU A 256 -42.61 9.92 -14.76
CA LEU A 256 -41.21 10.26 -14.45
C LEU A 256 -41.07 11.59 -13.70
N SER A 257 -42.14 12.07 -13.05
CA SER A 257 -42.11 13.30 -12.27
C SER A 257 -41.35 13.08 -10.96
N VAL A 258 -40.56 14.08 -10.57
CA VAL A 258 -39.89 14.10 -9.26
C VAL A 258 -40.91 14.55 -8.22
N ARG A 259 -41.05 13.76 -7.16
CA ARG A 259 -41.96 13.98 -6.02
C ARG A 259 -41.11 14.17 -4.76
N ASP A 260 -41.24 15.33 -4.11
CA ASP A 260 -40.43 15.69 -2.95
C ASP A 260 -41.08 15.30 -1.61
N ASN A 261 -40.29 14.61 -0.78
CA ASN A 261 -40.24 14.49 0.68
C ASN A 261 -41.49 14.30 1.53
N ASN A 262 -42.52 15.16 1.47
CA ASN A 262 -43.29 15.35 2.70
C ASN A 262 -44.61 14.56 2.83
N ILE A 263 -45.20 13.96 1.78
CA ILE A 263 -46.61 13.48 1.91
C ILE A 263 -46.98 12.15 1.21
N SER A 264 -46.14 11.51 0.39
CA SER A 264 -46.74 10.43 -0.44
C SER A 264 -45.88 9.25 -0.83
N ILE A 265 -45.19 8.57 0.10
CA ILE A 265 -44.72 7.20 -0.17
C ILE A 265 -45.12 6.30 0.99
N GLN A 266 -45.84 5.21 0.69
CA GLN A 266 -46.35 4.27 1.70
C GLN A 266 -45.28 3.27 2.20
N ALA A 267 -44.06 3.32 1.67
CA ALA A 267 -42.98 2.41 2.05
C ALA A 267 -42.53 2.61 3.51
N HIS A 268 -42.10 1.52 4.17
CA HIS A 268 -41.58 1.57 5.53
C HIS A 268 -40.17 2.19 5.55
N VAL A 269 -40.13 3.52 5.67
CA VAL A 269 -38.87 4.29 5.76
C VAL A 269 -37.95 3.77 6.88
N ALA A 270 -38.53 3.25 7.96
CA ALA A 270 -37.79 2.62 9.07
C ALA A 270 -36.83 1.50 8.62
N ASN A 271 -37.20 0.71 7.60
CA ASN A 271 -36.34 -0.35 7.08
C ASN A 271 -35.14 0.23 6.32
N LEU A 272 -35.33 1.33 5.60
CA LEU A 272 -34.25 2.05 4.91
C LEU A 272 -33.29 2.71 5.92
N VAL A 273 -33.82 3.29 7.00
CA VAL A 273 -33.02 3.82 8.12
C VAL A 273 -32.18 2.71 8.75
N ASN A 274 -32.74 1.52 8.97
CA ASN A 274 -31.98 0.36 9.47
C ASN A 274 -30.82 -0.04 8.53
N VAL A 275 -31.06 -0.06 7.21
CA VAL A 275 -30.01 -0.38 6.21
C VAL A 275 -28.87 0.63 6.28
N VAL A 276 -29.20 1.92 6.30
CA VAL A 276 -28.21 3.00 6.35
C VAL A 276 -27.46 2.99 7.68
N THR A 277 -28.15 2.76 8.79
CA THR A 277 -27.53 2.66 10.12
C THR A 277 -26.49 1.54 10.16
N VAL A 278 -26.81 0.40 9.55
CA VAL A 278 -25.90 -0.73 9.44
C VAL A 278 -24.74 -0.44 8.48
N LEU A 279 -25.00 0.22 7.34
CA LEU A 279 -23.93 0.67 6.44
C LEU A 279 -22.97 1.63 7.15
N TYR A 280 -23.49 2.62 7.85
CA TYR A 280 -22.71 3.60 8.60
C TYR A 280 -21.75 2.91 9.57
N ALA A 281 -22.27 2.03 10.44
CA ALA A 281 -21.44 1.33 11.40
C ALA A 281 -20.46 0.34 10.74
N ALA A 282 -20.85 -0.27 9.62
CA ALA A 282 -20.01 -1.17 8.84
C ALA A 282 -18.82 -0.42 8.23
N VAL A 283 -19.05 0.75 7.63
CA VAL A 283 -18.01 1.56 7.01
C VAL A 283 -17.02 2.07 8.06
N ARG A 284 -17.50 2.55 9.21
CA ARG A 284 -16.61 2.94 10.33
C ARG A 284 -15.72 1.79 10.78
N LEU A 285 -16.31 0.60 10.93
CA LEU A 285 -15.58 -0.60 11.32
C LEU A 285 -14.52 -1.00 10.27
N ASP A 286 -14.86 -0.85 8.98
CA ASP A 286 -13.99 -1.13 7.84
C ASP A 286 -12.81 -0.15 7.71
N LEU A 287 -13.03 1.10 8.13
CA LEU A 287 -12.03 2.17 8.26
C LEU A 287 -11.23 2.10 9.56
N GLY A 288 -11.47 1.09 10.41
CA GLY A 288 -10.77 0.95 11.68
C GLY A 288 -11.16 1.99 12.73
N HIS A 289 -12.31 2.63 12.57
CA HIS A 289 -12.89 3.53 13.54
C HIS A 289 -13.69 2.72 14.58
N TRP A 290 -12.98 2.20 15.58
CA TRP A 290 -13.55 1.37 16.64
C TRP A 290 -14.18 2.24 17.73
N THR A 291 -15.49 2.17 17.83
CA THR A 291 -16.23 2.84 18.89
C THR A 291 -16.98 1.84 19.76
N ALA A 292 -17.11 2.17 21.04
CA ALA A 292 -17.86 1.35 21.98
C ALA A 292 -19.35 1.26 21.64
N ASP A 293 -19.86 2.20 20.84
CA ASP A 293 -21.24 2.27 20.39
C ASP A 293 -21.49 1.58 19.03
N ASN A 294 -20.49 0.90 18.44
CA ASN A 294 -20.68 0.23 17.16
C ASN A 294 -21.64 -0.97 17.28
N LEU A 295 -22.69 -0.99 16.45
CA LEU A 295 -23.71 -2.05 16.45
C LEU A 295 -23.20 -3.45 16.08
N PHE A 296 -22.02 -3.56 15.46
CA PHE A 296 -21.41 -4.85 15.17
C PHE A 296 -20.79 -5.49 16.41
N THR A 297 -20.27 -4.68 17.34
CA THR A 297 -19.56 -5.14 18.53
C THR A 297 -20.38 -5.00 19.82
N ASN A 298 -21.39 -4.12 19.84
CA ASN A 298 -22.21 -3.84 21.01
C ASN A 298 -23.70 -4.12 20.77
N ALA A 299 -24.23 -5.12 21.49
CA ALA A 299 -25.64 -5.52 21.45
C ALA A 299 -26.60 -4.42 21.94
N THR A 300 -26.18 -3.61 22.91
CA THR A 300 -27.01 -2.50 23.44
C THR A 300 -27.18 -1.44 22.36
N SER A 301 -26.11 -1.09 21.65
CA SER A 301 -26.17 -0.17 20.51
C SER A 301 -27.03 -0.73 19.39
N PHE A 302 -26.93 -2.02 19.09
CA PHE A 302 -27.80 -2.66 18.11
C PHE A 302 -29.29 -2.49 18.48
N ASN A 303 -29.67 -2.76 19.73
CA ASN A 303 -31.05 -2.65 20.19
C ASN A 303 -31.58 -1.20 20.22
N ASN A 304 -30.70 -0.23 20.47
CA ASN A 304 -31.08 1.19 20.52
C ASN A 304 -31.16 1.82 19.12
N SER A 305 -30.27 1.41 18.20
CA SER A 305 -30.15 2.04 16.89
C SER A 305 -30.98 1.36 15.80
N ILE A 306 -31.22 0.05 15.90
CA ILE A 306 -32.01 -0.67 14.90
C ILE A 306 -33.48 -0.66 15.31
N LEU A 307 -34.31 -0.02 14.48
CA LEU A 307 -35.75 0.03 14.68
C LEU A 307 -36.36 -1.39 14.60
N PRO A 308 -37.43 -1.67 15.37
CA PRO A 308 -38.16 -2.92 15.26
C PRO A 308 -38.64 -3.12 13.83
N PHE A 309 -38.40 -4.31 13.29
CA PHE A 309 -38.99 -4.71 12.02
C PHE A 309 -40.47 -5.04 12.26
N ASP A 310 -41.39 -4.36 11.58
CA ASP A 310 -42.82 -4.63 11.69
C ASP A 310 -43.19 -5.92 10.94
N ILE A 311 -43.40 -6.99 11.71
CA ILE A 311 -43.73 -8.34 11.23
C ILE A 311 -45.25 -8.51 11.02
N SER A 312 -46.06 -7.45 11.18
CA SER A 312 -47.51 -7.57 11.01
C SER A 312 -47.94 -7.99 9.58
N GLN A 313 -47.01 -7.98 8.62
CA GLN A 313 -47.25 -8.48 7.26
C GLN A 313 -47.08 -10.01 7.14
N PRO A 314 -47.97 -10.70 6.41
CA PRO A 314 -47.98 -12.16 6.33
C PRO A 314 -46.66 -12.72 5.76
N ASN A 315 -46.11 -13.74 6.43
CA ASN A 315 -44.93 -14.50 6.00
C ASN A 315 -45.15 -15.06 4.56
N LEU A 316 -44.56 -14.43 3.55
CA LEU A 316 -44.57 -14.94 2.18
C LEU A 316 -43.42 -15.95 2.01
N ALA A 317 -43.76 -17.24 2.12
CA ALA A 317 -42.81 -18.31 1.86
C ALA A 317 -42.62 -18.49 0.34
N ILE A 318 -41.53 -17.96 -0.22
CA ILE A 318 -41.17 -18.20 -1.62
C ILE A 318 -40.30 -19.47 -1.69
N GLY A 319 -40.84 -20.55 -2.25
CA GLY A 319 -40.08 -21.80 -2.43
C GLY A 319 -39.68 -22.50 -1.12
N GLY A 320 -40.44 -22.31 -0.03
CA GLY A 320 -40.19 -22.94 1.27
C GLY A 320 -39.07 -22.31 2.10
N VAL A 321 -38.41 -21.26 1.61
CA VAL A 321 -37.40 -20.50 2.37
C VAL A 321 -38.05 -19.23 2.89
N SER A 322 -38.33 -19.18 4.19
CA SER A 322 -38.80 -17.94 4.82
C SER A 322 -37.60 -17.04 5.10
N PHE A 323 -37.33 -16.09 4.20
CA PHE A 323 -36.28 -15.09 4.38
C PHE A 323 -36.47 -14.28 5.67
N LEU A 324 -37.74 -14.08 6.05
CA LEU A 324 -38.09 -13.43 7.29
C LEU A 324 -37.64 -14.22 8.53
N GLU A 325 -37.67 -15.55 8.47
CA GLU A 325 -37.16 -16.37 9.58
C GLU A 325 -35.64 -16.27 9.70
N SER A 326 -34.91 -16.13 8.58
CA SER A 326 -33.47 -15.90 8.62
C SER A 326 -33.10 -14.54 9.23
N SER A 327 -33.82 -13.47 8.88
CA SER A 327 -33.58 -12.15 9.47
C SER A 327 -34.00 -12.08 10.93
N LYS A 328 -35.12 -12.71 11.33
CA LYS A 328 -35.52 -12.85 12.74
C LYS A 328 -34.48 -13.61 13.56
N ALA A 329 -34.00 -14.75 13.05
CA ALA A 329 -32.94 -15.52 13.72
C ALA A 329 -31.67 -14.68 13.86
N PHE A 330 -31.27 -13.97 12.80
CA PHE A 330 -30.14 -13.05 12.83
C PHE A 330 -30.31 -11.95 13.88
N ARG A 331 -31.45 -11.25 13.90
CA ARG A 331 -31.78 -10.20 14.87
C ARG A 331 -31.77 -10.71 16.30
N SER A 332 -32.33 -11.89 16.54
CA SER A 332 -32.34 -12.52 17.86
C SER A 332 -30.92 -12.71 18.40
N VAL A 333 -30.01 -13.26 17.58
CA VAL A 333 -28.61 -13.41 17.99
C VAL A 333 -27.91 -12.06 18.11
N ALA A 334 -28.02 -11.19 17.10
CA ALA A 334 -27.40 -9.87 17.09
C ALA A 334 -27.83 -8.97 18.27
N SER A 335 -29.09 -9.06 18.69
CA SER A 335 -29.61 -8.32 19.85
C SER A 335 -29.01 -8.74 21.18
N SER A 336 -28.42 -9.95 21.24
CA SER A 336 -27.81 -10.51 22.44
C SER A 336 -26.29 -10.34 22.48
N THR A 337 -25.62 -10.42 21.32
CA THR A 337 -24.15 -10.43 21.25
C THR A 337 -23.54 -9.34 20.38
N GLY A 338 -24.31 -8.69 19.50
CA GLY A 338 -23.81 -7.82 18.44
C GLY A 338 -23.69 -8.55 17.09
N MET A 339 -23.78 -7.81 15.98
CA MET A 339 -23.88 -8.43 14.65
C MET A 339 -22.64 -9.21 14.22
N ALA A 340 -21.45 -8.82 14.67
CA ALA A 340 -20.22 -9.47 14.24
C ALA A 340 -20.09 -10.91 14.79
N TYR A 341 -20.69 -11.19 15.95
CA TYR A 341 -20.59 -12.49 16.63
C TYR A 341 -21.56 -13.55 16.09
N VAL A 342 -22.52 -13.18 15.23
CA VAL A 342 -23.55 -14.11 14.71
C VAL A 342 -22.94 -15.28 13.92
N ASN A 343 -21.72 -15.12 13.39
CA ASN A 343 -21.04 -16.15 12.59
C ASN A 343 -19.74 -16.68 13.24
N PHE A 344 -19.68 -16.68 14.59
CA PHE A 344 -18.48 -17.07 15.36
C PHE A 344 -17.21 -16.30 14.98
N THR A 345 -17.38 -15.15 14.33
CA THR A 345 -16.34 -14.13 14.22
C THR A 345 -16.03 -13.71 15.65
N ASP A 346 -14.75 -13.69 15.99
CA ASP A 346 -14.27 -13.12 17.24
C ASP A 346 -13.66 -11.76 16.88
N PRO A 347 -14.50 -10.75 16.56
CA PRO A 347 -13.97 -9.41 16.38
C PRO A 347 -13.27 -9.03 17.68
N PRO A 348 -12.17 -8.28 17.62
CA PRO A 348 -11.55 -7.74 18.81
C PRO A 348 -12.61 -7.02 19.66
N SER A 349 -12.49 -7.16 20.98
CA SER A 349 -13.46 -6.51 21.87
C SER A 349 -13.47 -5.01 21.62
N ALA A 350 -14.61 -4.35 21.86
CA ALA A 350 -14.70 -2.89 21.69
C ALA A 350 -13.71 -2.12 22.59
N SER A 351 -13.15 -2.77 23.62
CA SER A 351 -12.10 -2.25 24.49
C SER A 351 -10.67 -2.50 23.99
N ASP A 352 -10.48 -3.44 23.06
CA ASP A 352 -9.15 -3.77 22.54
C ASP A 352 -8.88 -3.00 21.26
N ARG A 353 -7.83 -2.17 21.29
CA ARG A 353 -7.37 -1.42 20.12
C ARG A 353 -6.88 -2.41 19.07
N THR A 354 -7.65 -2.58 18.00
CA THR A 354 -7.29 -3.49 16.92
C THR A 354 -6.16 -2.90 16.08
N ALA A 355 -5.63 -3.70 15.16
CA ALA A 355 -4.77 -3.17 14.12
C ALA A 355 -5.47 -1.99 13.40
N ALA A 356 -4.73 -0.89 13.24
CA ALA A 356 -5.12 0.25 12.42
C ALA A 356 -5.59 -0.22 11.03
N ALA A 357 -6.68 0.36 10.54
CA ALA A 357 -7.07 0.09 9.17
C ALA A 357 -6.17 0.91 8.25
N ALA A 358 -5.62 0.25 7.24
CA ALA A 358 -4.76 0.90 6.26
C ALA A 358 -5.19 0.48 4.86
N ILE A 359 -4.95 1.36 3.88
CA ILE A 359 -5.23 1.05 2.48
C ILE A 359 -4.29 -0.07 2.03
N GLN A 360 -4.87 -1.17 1.57
CA GLN A 360 -4.15 -2.34 1.11
C GLN A 360 -3.70 -2.13 -0.34
N ILE A 361 -2.46 -1.67 -0.48
CA ILE A 361 -1.82 -1.46 -1.78
C ILE A 361 -0.37 -1.97 -1.77
N PRO A 362 0.17 -2.38 -2.93
CA PRO A 362 1.57 -2.73 -3.04
C PRO A 362 2.43 -1.47 -3.12
N TYR A 363 3.35 -1.32 -2.17
CA TYR A 363 4.41 -0.32 -2.21
C TYR A 363 5.66 -0.88 -2.88
N ILE A 364 6.35 -0.06 -3.66
CA ILE A 364 7.68 -0.38 -4.19
C ILE A 364 8.71 0.13 -3.20
N CYS A 365 9.51 -0.78 -2.65
CA CYS A 365 10.49 -0.46 -1.64
C CYS A 365 11.88 -0.88 -2.07
N ASN A 366 12.82 0.05 -1.94
CA ASN A 366 14.22 -0.20 -2.24
C ASN A 366 14.90 -0.73 -0.98
N VAL A 367 15.20 -2.03 -0.98
CA VAL A 367 15.91 -2.69 0.12
C VAL A 367 17.31 -3.09 -0.32
N MET A 368 18.29 -2.89 0.57
CA MET A 368 19.64 -3.42 0.33
C MET A 368 19.62 -4.93 0.53
N ARG A 369 19.99 -5.68 -0.51
CA ARG A 369 20.23 -7.13 -0.41
C ARG A 369 21.69 -7.42 -0.71
N MET A 370 22.26 -8.36 0.03
CA MET A 370 23.61 -8.84 -0.27
C MET A 370 23.62 -9.46 -1.66
N LYS A 371 24.63 -9.13 -2.47
CA LYS A 371 24.79 -9.73 -3.81
C LYS A 371 24.94 -11.25 -3.70
N PRO A 372 24.51 -12.01 -4.73
CA PRO A 372 24.86 -13.43 -4.83
C PRO A 372 26.36 -13.63 -4.66
N ILE A 373 26.78 -14.70 -3.99
CA ILE A 373 28.17 -14.92 -3.53
C ILE A 373 29.20 -14.69 -4.64
N GLY A 374 28.94 -15.16 -5.87
CA GLY A 374 29.83 -14.95 -7.01
C GLY A 374 30.03 -13.46 -7.35
N SER A 375 28.92 -12.75 -7.58
CA SER A 375 28.95 -11.30 -7.88
C SER A 375 29.48 -10.47 -6.71
N PHE A 376 29.22 -10.90 -5.48
CA PHE A 376 29.77 -10.29 -4.27
C PHE A 376 31.29 -10.35 -4.27
N ILE A 377 31.88 -11.55 -4.41
CA ILE A 377 33.33 -11.74 -4.41
C ILE A 377 33.98 -10.93 -5.54
N VAL A 378 33.44 -11.02 -6.76
CA VAL A 378 33.99 -10.29 -7.92
C VAL A 378 33.93 -8.78 -7.72
N SER A 379 32.82 -8.24 -7.20
CA SER A 379 32.68 -6.81 -6.95
C SER A 379 33.64 -6.32 -5.87
N VAL A 380 33.77 -7.05 -4.76
CA VAL A 380 34.64 -6.67 -3.64
C VAL A 380 36.11 -6.76 -4.04
N LEU A 381 36.51 -7.83 -4.74
CA LEU A 381 37.88 -7.99 -5.21
C LEU A 381 38.26 -6.93 -6.25
N SER A 382 37.39 -6.66 -7.23
CA SER A 382 37.68 -5.65 -8.26
C SER A 382 37.84 -4.25 -7.65
N ALA A 383 36.92 -3.85 -6.77
CA ALA A 383 36.99 -2.57 -6.05
C ALA A 383 38.25 -2.49 -5.18
N THR A 384 38.58 -3.57 -4.46
CA THR A 384 39.76 -3.63 -3.58
C THR A 384 41.05 -3.50 -4.37
N VAL A 385 41.20 -4.24 -5.47
CA VAL A 385 42.38 -4.18 -6.33
C VAL A 385 42.52 -2.79 -6.95
N SER A 386 41.43 -2.19 -7.45
CA SER A 386 41.46 -0.84 -8.02
C SER A 386 41.87 0.22 -6.99
N MET A 387 41.27 0.22 -5.80
CA MET A 387 41.62 1.17 -4.72
C MET A 387 43.05 0.94 -4.21
N PHE A 388 43.48 -0.31 -4.08
CA PHE A 388 44.83 -0.66 -3.65
C PHE A 388 45.87 -0.18 -4.66
N LEU A 389 45.68 -0.44 -5.96
CA LEU A 389 46.58 0.02 -7.01
C LEU A 389 46.66 1.55 -7.07
N ALA A 390 45.55 2.25 -6.86
CA ALA A 390 45.52 3.71 -6.79
C ALA A 390 46.29 4.26 -5.58
N ALA A 391 46.08 3.68 -4.40
CA ALA A 391 46.78 4.06 -3.17
C ALA A 391 48.29 3.77 -3.28
N TRP A 392 48.65 2.60 -3.82
CA TRP A 392 50.03 2.20 -4.07
C TRP A 392 50.72 3.11 -5.08
N GLY A 393 50.05 3.42 -6.20
CA GLY A 393 50.57 4.35 -7.21
C GLY A 393 50.81 5.75 -6.63
N THR A 394 49.91 6.23 -5.79
CA THR A 394 50.04 7.53 -5.12
C THR A 394 51.19 7.52 -4.11
N LEU A 395 51.35 6.43 -3.35
CA LEU A 395 52.50 6.24 -2.46
C LEU A 395 53.83 6.28 -3.25
N LEU A 396 53.93 5.54 -4.36
CA LEU A 396 55.13 5.55 -5.20
C LEU A 396 55.40 6.94 -5.80
N ALA A 397 54.36 7.66 -6.21
CA ALA A 397 54.50 9.04 -6.69
C ALA A 397 55.01 9.98 -5.58
N ILE A 398 54.53 9.84 -4.34
CA ILE A 398 55.02 10.60 -3.19
C ILE A 398 56.47 10.25 -2.88
N LEU A 399 56.81 8.96 -2.81
CA LEU A 399 58.16 8.49 -2.52
C LEU A 399 59.16 8.95 -3.60
N SER A 400 58.78 8.89 -4.88
CA SER A 400 59.63 9.39 -5.97
C SER A 400 59.85 10.90 -5.88
N ARG A 401 58.83 11.68 -5.51
CA ARG A 401 58.98 13.12 -5.25
C ARG A 401 59.89 13.40 -4.06
N ILE A 402 59.80 12.64 -2.96
CA ILE A 402 60.67 12.78 -1.80
C ILE A 402 62.11 12.40 -2.16
N ALA A 403 62.31 11.33 -2.92
CA ALA A 403 63.63 10.88 -3.35
C ALA A 403 64.33 11.92 -4.23
N ARG A 404 63.59 12.57 -5.16
CA ARG A 404 64.11 13.66 -5.99
C ARG A 404 64.56 14.89 -5.18
N LYS A 405 64.00 15.13 -4.00
CA LYS A 405 64.31 16.30 -3.17
C LYS A 405 65.57 16.16 -2.31
N ARG A 406 66.28 15.02 -2.33
CA ARG A 406 67.54 14.88 -1.58
C ARG A 406 68.72 15.43 -2.39
N PRO A 407 69.30 16.60 -2.05
CA PRO A 407 70.49 17.12 -2.72
C PRO A 407 71.66 16.14 -2.54
N GLY A 408 72.32 15.77 -3.64
CA GLY A 408 73.44 14.82 -3.68
C GLY A 408 73.14 13.44 -4.28
N ALA A 409 71.91 13.16 -4.74
CA ALA A 409 71.58 11.86 -5.36
C ALA A 409 72.00 11.73 -6.84
N ASN A 410 72.31 12.84 -7.53
CA ASN A 410 72.72 12.86 -8.95
C ASN A 410 74.13 13.45 -9.14
N THR A 411 75.06 13.27 -8.19
CA THR A 411 76.47 13.55 -8.50
C THR A 411 76.98 12.42 -9.38
N TYR A 412 76.89 12.63 -10.69
CA TYR A 412 77.62 11.84 -11.68
C TYR A 412 79.11 12.05 -11.43
N THR A 413 79.75 11.07 -10.78
CA THR A 413 81.20 10.93 -10.87
C THR A 413 81.47 10.33 -12.25
N PRO A 414 82.07 11.09 -13.20
CA PRO A 414 82.46 10.52 -14.47
C PRO A 414 83.37 9.31 -14.22
N PRO A 415 83.24 8.23 -15.01
CA PRO A 415 84.18 7.13 -14.94
C PRO A 415 85.60 7.67 -15.19
N PRO A 416 86.63 7.12 -14.52
CA PRO A 416 87.99 7.44 -14.85
C PRO A 416 88.21 7.12 -16.34
N GLU A 417 88.66 8.14 -17.06
CA GLU A 417 89.07 8.11 -18.45
C GLU A 417 90.17 7.06 -18.63
N SER A 418 89.81 5.86 -19.06
CA SER A 418 90.77 4.86 -19.53
C SER A 418 90.33 4.31 -20.88
N ASP A 419 91.10 4.75 -21.89
CA ASP A 419 91.39 4.16 -23.18
C ASP A 419 90.25 3.92 -24.18
N ILE A 420 90.17 4.92 -25.05
CA ILE A 420 89.72 4.85 -26.44
C ILE A 420 90.39 3.66 -27.15
N ILE A 421 89.63 2.58 -27.36
CA ILE A 421 89.95 1.57 -28.37
C ILE A 421 89.00 1.79 -29.54
N THR A 422 89.51 2.48 -30.56
CA THR A 422 88.98 2.50 -31.92
C THR A 422 89.24 1.15 -32.59
N VAL A 423 88.20 0.37 -32.91
CA VAL A 423 88.31 -0.76 -33.84
C VAL A 423 87.08 -0.82 -34.74
N TRP A 424 87.31 -0.35 -35.97
CA TRP A 424 86.88 -0.85 -37.28
C TRP A 424 85.40 -1.13 -37.58
N ASP A 425 84.93 -0.28 -38.49
CA ASP A 425 83.96 -0.50 -39.56
C ASP A 425 84.28 -1.77 -40.37
N GLU A 426 83.30 -2.64 -40.60
CA GLU A 426 83.30 -3.53 -41.77
C GLU A 426 81.85 -3.90 -42.16
N SER A 427 81.51 -3.48 -43.37
CA SER A 427 80.36 -3.92 -44.17
C SER A 427 80.34 -5.44 -44.33
N ASP A 428 79.17 -6.08 -44.31
CA ASP A 428 78.59 -6.58 -45.55
C ASP A 428 77.24 -7.31 -45.41
N THR A 429 76.34 -6.91 -46.31
CA THR A 429 75.36 -7.66 -47.14
C THR A 429 74.60 -8.93 -46.70
N LYS A 430 73.35 -8.97 -47.25
CA LYS A 430 72.46 -10.12 -47.59
C LYS A 430 71.71 -10.75 -46.41
N SER A 431 70.44 -11.16 -46.50
CA SER A 431 69.48 -11.37 -47.59
C SER A 431 68.11 -11.72 -46.98
N ALA A 432 67.01 -11.39 -47.66
CA ALA A 432 65.65 -11.91 -47.40
C ALA A 432 65.61 -13.46 -47.50
N PRO A 433 64.57 -14.19 -47.00
CA PRO A 433 63.27 -14.21 -47.70
C PRO A 433 61.98 -14.44 -46.84
N LEU A 434 60.88 -14.04 -47.47
CA LEU A 434 59.48 -14.54 -47.54
C LEU A 434 59.00 -15.80 -46.76
N LEU A 435 57.66 -15.79 -46.53
CA LEU A 435 56.68 -16.89 -46.27
C LEU A 435 56.58 -17.38 -44.80
N HIS A 436 55.43 -17.72 -44.20
CA HIS A 436 54.04 -17.93 -44.65
C HIS A 436 53.07 -17.86 -43.44
N SER A 437 51.78 -17.91 -43.74
CA SER A 437 50.56 -17.96 -42.91
C SER A 437 50.58 -18.76 -41.60
N ARG A 438 49.81 -18.28 -40.61
CA ARG A 438 48.52 -18.90 -40.25
C ARG A 438 47.60 -17.91 -39.55
#